data_AF-A0A7X2SSI4-F1
#
_entry.id   AF-A0A7X2SSI4-F1
#
_cell.length_a   1.000
_cell.length_b   1.000
_cell.length_c   1.000
_cell.angle_alpha   90.00
_cell.angle_beta   90.00
_cell.angle_gamma   90.00
#
_symmetry.space_group_name_H-M   'P 1'
#
loop_
_entity.id
_entity.type
_entity.pdbx_description
1 polymer ?
#
loop_
_entity_poly.entity_id
_entity_poly.type
_entity_poly.pdbx_seq_one_letter_code
_entity_poly.pdbx_strand_id
1 'polypeptide(L)'
;MTALQFLWFILIGVLFAGFFFLDGFDYGVGMATKTLAQNDAERTQLIRTIGPVWDGNEVWLITAGGAMFASFPYWYASLFSGYYLILLIILLGLIIRGVSFEFRHHAEGAKKRTWDWTLAIGSFIVPFFFGILFISMVQGMPIDANGNMHAGFFDYINVFSVVGGVALTLLVYLHGLNYIALKTEGAIRDRAKNYAQFLYWVLYVGLVVFALLLIFQTDFLKVHPISTLAILVVIVLLTVLAHVSVFKGKEINSF
;
A
#
# COMPACT_ATOMS: atom_id res chain seq x y z
N MET A 1 14.11 16.50 -19.69
CA MET A 1 14.88 15.44 -18.99
C MET A 1 15.89 14.84 -19.94
N THR A 2 17.10 14.54 -19.47
CA THR A 2 18.08 13.74 -20.22
C THR A 2 17.67 12.26 -20.25
N ALA A 3 18.27 11.45 -21.13
CA ALA A 3 18.00 10.02 -21.20
C ALA A 3 18.30 9.30 -19.86
N LEU A 4 19.39 9.69 -19.19
CA LEU A 4 19.76 9.14 -17.88
C LEU A 4 18.76 9.54 -16.79
N GLN A 5 18.28 10.79 -16.78
CA GLN A 5 17.21 11.20 -15.88
C GLN A 5 15.94 10.40 -16.13
N PHE A 6 15.57 10.19 -17.40
CA PHE A 6 14.39 9.39 -17.74
C PHE A 6 14.53 7.94 -17.29
N LEU A 7 15.69 7.31 -17.50
CA LEU A 7 15.98 5.98 -16.99
C LEU A 7 15.82 5.90 -15.47
N TRP A 8 16.44 6.81 -14.72
CA TRP A 8 16.33 6.80 -13.25
C TRP A 8 14.91 7.04 -12.75
N PHE A 9 14.13 7.88 -13.44
CA PHE A 9 12.72 8.08 -13.13
C PHE A 9 11.93 6.77 -13.26
N ILE A 10 12.15 6.00 -14.33
CA ILE A 10 11.55 4.68 -14.51
C ILE A 10 12.03 3.69 -13.44
N LEU A 11 13.32 3.67 -13.11
CA LEU A 11 13.87 2.79 -12.08
C LEU A 11 13.26 3.07 -10.70
N ILE A 12 13.06 4.34 -10.34
CA ILE A 12 12.36 4.72 -9.10
C ILE A 12 10.93 4.18 -9.11
N GLY A 13 10.21 4.32 -10.23
CA GLY A 13 8.89 3.74 -10.41
C GLY A 13 8.88 2.22 -10.21
N VAL A 14 9.87 1.51 -10.75
CA VAL A 14 10.04 0.06 -10.57
C VAL A 14 10.35 -0.29 -9.12
N LEU A 15 11.17 0.49 -8.41
CA LEU A 15 11.48 0.24 -7.00
C LEU A 15 10.24 0.39 -6.11
N PHE A 16 9.44 1.44 -6.31
CA PHE A 16 8.17 1.59 -5.59
C PHE A 16 7.15 0.53 -5.97
N ALA A 17 7.04 0.16 -7.25
CA ALA A 17 6.16 -0.92 -7.69
C ALA A 17 6.58 -2.26 -7.06
N GLY A 18 7.88 -2.55 -7.03
CA GLY A 18 8.44 -3.73 -6.36
C GLY A 18 8.17 -3.72 -4.86
N PHE A 19 8.34 -2.58 -4.18
CA PHE A 19 7.99 -2.42 -2.78
C PHE A 19 6.50 -2.74 -2.52
N PHE A 20 5.56 -2.14 -3.25
CA PHE A 20 4.14 -2.41 -3.04
C PHE A 20 3.72 -3.82 -3.49
N PHE A 21 4.42 -4.42 -4.44
CA PHE A 21 4.17 -5.80 -4.84
C PHE A 21 4.64 -6.80 -3.78
N LEU A 22 5.84 -6.59 -3.22
CA LEU A 22 6.47 -7.50 -2.26
C LEU A 22 5.97 -7.25 -0.84
N ASP A 23 6.06 -6.02 -0.36
CA ASP A 23 5.66 -5.68 1.01
C ASP A 23 4.13 -5.47 1.13
N GLY A 24 3.44 -5.26 0.01
CA GLY A 24 1.98 -5.11 -0.02
C GLY A 24 1.25 -6.32 0.57
N PHE A 25 1.65 -7.54 0.22
CA PHE A 25 1.01 -8.71 0.79
C PHE A 25 1.37 -8.87 2.27
N ASP A 26 2.56 -8.47 2.71
CA ASP A 26 2.94 -8.47 4.13
C ASP A 26 2.04 -7.56 4.96
N TYR A 27 1.74 -6.36 4.46
CA TYR A 27 0.76 -5.46 5.07
C TYR A 27 -0.63 -6.11 5.13
N GLY A 28 -1.08 -6.72 4.04
CA GLY A 28 -2.37 -7.40 4.00
C GLY A 28 -2.47 -8.56 5.00
N VAL A 29 -1.42 -9.39 5.10
CA VAL A 29 -1.32 -10.47 6.08
C VAL A 29 -1.30 -9.94 7.51
N GLY A 30 -0.54 -8.88 7.77
CA GLY A 30 -0.48 -8.22 9.08
C GLY A 30 -1.85 -7.73 9.56
N MET A 31 -2.63 -7.09 8.68
CA MET A 31 -4.02 -6.72 8.97
C MET A 31 -4.93 -7.95 9.20
N ALA A 32 -4.77 -9.00 8.39
CA ALA A 32 -5.53 -10.24 8.49
C ALA A 32 -5.38 -10.97 9.85
N THR A 33 -4.31 -10.71 10.60
CA THR A 33 -4.14 -11.26 11.97
C THR A 33 -5.27 -10.86 12.93
N LYS A 34 -5.92 -9.72 12.70
CA LYS A 34 -7.06 -9.25 13.50
C LYS A 34 -8.40 -9.33 12.79
N THR A 35 -8.40 -9.21 11.47
CA THR A 35 -9.65 -9.20 10.70
C THR A 35 -10.09 -10.58 10.20
N LEU A 36 -9.16 -11.54 10.03
CA LEU A 36 -9.44 -12.86 9.46
C LEU A 36 -9.25 -14.02 10.45
N ALA A 37 -8.19 -13.98 11.25
CA ALA A 37 -7.85 -15.05 12.19
C ALA A 37 -8.73 -15.03 13.45
N GLN A 38 -9.29 -16.18 13.81
CA GLN A 38 -10.22 -16.35 14.92
C GLN A 38 -9.50 -16.75 16.21
N ASN A 39 -8.40 -17.50 16.12
CA ASN A 39 -7.63 -17.98 17.27
C ASN A 39 -6.12 -17.73 17.11
N ASP A 40 -5.34 -17.99 18.17
CA ASP A 40 -3.90 -17.73 18.17
C ASP A 40 -3.10 -18.64 17.22
N ALA A 41 -3.57 -19.88 17.01
CA ALA A 41 -2.93 -20.80 16.08
C ALA A 41 -3.02 -20.26 14.64
N GLU A 42 -4.20 -19.77 14.24
CA GLU A 42 -4.42 -19.12 12.95
C GLU A 42 -3.61 -17.83 12.79
N ARG A 43 -3.52 -16.98 13.84
CA ARG A 43 -2.65 -15.79 13.81
C ARG A 43 -1.19 -16.17 13.60
N THR A 44 -0.74 -17.21 14.28
CA THR A 44 0.62 -17.72 14.15
C THR A 44 0.85 -18.33 12.76
N GLN A 45 -0.14 -19.02 12.19
CA GLN A 45 -0.08 -19.54 10.82
C GLN A 45 0.11 -18.40 9.81
N LEU A 46 -0.70 -17.32 9.90
CA LEU A 46 -0.57 -16.15 9.03
C LEU A 46 0.82 -15.52 9.12
N ILE A 47 1.28 -15.22 10.32
CA ILE A 47 2.58 -14.54 10.53
C ILE A 47 3.74 -15.39 10.01
N ARG A 48 3.66 -16.72 10.16
CA ARG A 48 4.69 -17.63 9.63
C ARG A 48 4.78 -17.62 8.11
N THR A 49 3.72 -17.25 7.38
CA THR A 49 3.78 -17.19 5.91
C THR A 49 4.73 -16.10 5.42
N ILE A 50 4.83 -14.98 6.15
CA ILE A 50 5.62 -13.80 5.77
C ILE A 50 6.91 -13.62 6.58
N GLY A 51 7.04 -14.32 7.71
CA GLY A 51 8.19 -14.23 8.62
C GLY A 51 9.57 -14.34 7.93
N PRO A 52 9.79 -15.22 6.94
CA PRO A 52 11.08 -15.34 6.27
C PRO A 52 11.42 -14.25 5.24
N VAL A 53 10.45 -13.41 4.84
CA VAL A 53 10.60 -12.52 3.67
C VAL A 53 10.36 -11.04 3.97
N TRP A 54 9.60 -10.69 5.01
CA TRP A 54 9.16 -9.31 5.26
C TRP A 54 10.31 -8.30 5.38
N ASP A 55 11.38 -8.66 6.09
CA ASP A 55 12.54 -7.78 6.29
C ASP A 55 13.25 -7.50 4.96
N GLY A 56 13.37 -8.51 4.10
CA GLY A 56 13.90 -8.37 2.74
C GLY A 56 13.01 -7.52 1.83
N ASN A 57 11.69 -7.59 2.00
CA ASN A 57 10.74 -6.79 1.23
C ASN A 57 10.84 -5.29 1.57
N GLU A 58 11.09 -4.94 2.85
CA GLU A 58 11.28 -3.55 3.28
C GLU A 58 12.50 -2.86 2.63
N VAL A 59 13.54 -3.63 2.26
CA VAL A 59 14.74 -3.10 1.59
C VAL A 59 14.41 -2.40 0.27
N TRP A 60 13.32 -2.77 -0.40
CA TRP A 60 12.87 -2.08 -1.62
C TRP A 60 12.49 -0.62 -1.36
N LEU A 61 11.84 -0.33 -0.23
CA LEU A 61 11.51 1.05 0.15
C LEU A 61 12.77 1.85 0.47
N ILE A 62 13.69 1.26 1.22
CA ILE A 62 14.97 1.91 1.57
C ILE A 62 15.75 2.23 0.28
N THR A 63 15.80 1.29 -0.65
CA THR A 63 16.46 1.45 -1.94
C THR A 63 15.76 2.50 -2.80
N ALA A 64 14.42 2.54 -2.81
CA ALA A 64 13.66 3.58 -3.51
C ALA A 64 14.01 4.98 -2.98
N GLY A 65 14.02 5.17 -1.65
CA GLY A 65 14.42 6.42 -1.01
C GLY A 65 15.87 6.81 -1.32
N GLY A 66 16.81 5.85 -1.22
CA GLY A 66 18.21 6.07 -1.56
C GLY A 66 18.45 6.41 -3.03
N ALA A 67 17.75 5.73 -3.95
CA ALA A 67 17.80 6.00 -5.37
C ALA A 67 17.25 7.40 -5.70
N MET A 68 16.15 7.81 -5.06
CA MET A 68 15.63 9.18 -5.17
C MET A 68 16.65 10.21 -4.69
N PHE A 69 17.27 9.99 -3.52
CA PHE A 69 18.31 10.88 -3.00
C PHE A 69 19.50 11.01 -3.95
N ALA A 70 19.96 9.89 -4.52
CA ALA A 70 21.11 9.86 -5.41
C ALA A 70 20.83 10.47 -6.80
N SER A 71 19.65 10.24 -7.38
CA SER A 71 19.34 10.61 -8.76
C SER A 71 18.52 11.89 -8.90
N PHE A 72 17.67 12.22 -7.92
CA PHE A 72 16.81 13.41 -7.89
C PHE A 72 16.81 14.07 -6.50
N PRO A 73 17.96 14.61 -6.03
CA PRO A 73 18.11 15.12 -4.67
C PRO A 73 17.14 16.26 -4.32
N TYR A 74 16.81 17.13 -5.28
CA TYR A 74 15.84 18.21 -5.05
C TYR A 74 14.40 17.69 -4.87
N TRP A 75 14.01 16.67 -5.64
CA TRP A 75 12.72 16.01 -5.46
C TRP A 75 12.66 15.31 -4.10
N TYR A 76 13.71 14.56 -3.75
CA TYR A 76 13.85 13.94 -2.44
C TYR A 76 13.71 14.97 -1.30
N ALA A 77 14.48 16.07 -1.35
CA ALA A 77 14.48 17.08 -0.30
C ALA A 77 13.10 17.75 -0.12
N SER A 78 12.44 18.10 -1.22
CA SER A 78 11.12 18.74 -1.18
C SER A 78 10.05 17.76 -0.69
N LEU A 79 10.10 16.50 -1.10
CA LEU A 79 9.17 15.45 -0.65
C LEU A 79 9.34 15.18 0.84
N PHE A 80 10.56 14.91 1.30
CA PHE A 80 10.82 14.51 2.70
C PHE A 80 10.61 15.66 3.69
N SER A 81 10.96 16.89 3.31
CA SER A 81 10.69 18.06 4.16
C SER A 81 9.20 18.45 4.14
N GLY A 82 8.59 18.48 2.96
CA GLY A 82 7.18 18.84 2.79
C GLY A 82 6.21 17.84 3.42
N TYR A 83 6.49 16.53 3.35
CA TYR A 83 5.65 15.49 3.95
C TYR A 83 6.15 15.01 5.32
N TYR A 84 6.92 15.83 6.05
CA TYR A 84 7.61 15.42 7.28
C TYR A 84 6.72 14.63 8.25
N LEU A 85 5.54 15.16 8.61
CA LEU A 85 4.64 14.50 9.57
C LEU A 85 4.05 13.19 9.02
N ILE A 86 3.69 13.16 7.73
CA ILE A 86 3.14 11.94 7.10
C ILE A 86 4.21 10.84 7.02
N LEU A 87 5.42 11.20 6.60
CA LEU A 87 6.54 10.27 6.52
C LEU A 87 7.00 9.81 7.91
N LEU A 88 6.93 10.67 8.93
CA LEU A 88 7.16 10.29 10.32
C LEU A 88 6.12 9.26 10.80
N ILE A 89 4.84 9.45 10.48
CA ILE A 89 3.80 8.47 10.82
C ILE A 89 4.03 7.14 10.10
N ILE A 90 4.41 7.17 8.82
CA ILE A 90 4.80 5.97 8.06
C ILE A 90 5.98 5.28 8.74
N LEU A 91 7.03 6.02 9.10
CA LEU A 91 8.21 5.48 9.78
C LEU A 91 7.85 4.83 11.12
N LEU A 92 7.00 5.48 11.93
CA LEU A 92 6.52 4.90 13.18
C LEU A 92 5.70 3.63 12.93
N GLY A 93 4.86 3.62 11.89
CA GLY A 93 4.12 2.43 11.46
C GLY A 93 5.04 1.26 11.09
N LEU A 94 6.11 1.52 10.34
CA LEU A 94 7.15 0.55 9.97
C LEU A 94 7.88 0.02 11.22
N ILE A 95 8.32 0.91 12.11
CA ILE A 95 8.99 0.52 13.38
C ILE A 95 8.07 -0.37 14.21
N ILE A 96 6.82 0.06 14.42
CA ILE A 96 5.83 -0.71 15.19
C ILE A 96 5.61 -2.09 14.57
N ARG A 97 5.55 -2.18 13.23
CA ARG A 97 5.41 -3.45 12.52
C ARG A 97 6.60 -4.37 12.77
N GLY A 98 7.83 -3.88 12.54
CA GLY A 98 9.06 -4.65 12.73
C GLY A 98 9.22 -5.19 14.15
N VAL A 99 9.05 -4.33 15.16
CA VAL A 99 9.14 -4.77 16.57
C VAL A 99 8.00 -5.73 16.96
N SER A 100 6.84 -5.64 16.30
CA SER A 100 5.73 -6.55 16.57
C SER A 100 6.05 -7.98 16.12
N PHE A 101 6.77 -8.18 15.01
CA PHE A 101 7.20 -9.52 14.60
C PHE A 101 8.15 -10.15 15.63
N GLU A 102 9.20 -9.42 15.99
CA GLU A 102 10.25 -9.89 16.91
C GLU A 102 9.73 -10.14 18.33
N PHE A 103 8.99 -9.19 18.89
CA PHE A 103 8.54 -9.30 20.28
C PHE A 103 7.34 -10.21 20.45
N ARG A 104 6.51 -10.41 19.42
CA ARG A 104 5.44 -11.40 19.46
C ARG A 104 5.99 -12.82 19.63
N HIS A 105 7.11 -13.14 18.97
CA HIS A 105 7.71 -14.48 19.05
C HIS A 105 8.08 -14.86 20.49
N HIS A 106 8.45 -13.88 21.31
CA HIS A 106 8.91 -14.04 22.69
C HIS A 106 7.81 -13.76 23.73
N ALA A 107 6.59 -13.44 23.30
CA ALA A 107 5.52 -13.00 24.19
C ALA A 107 4.46 -14.08 24.41
N GLU A 108 3.89 -14.09 25.61
CA GLU A 108 2.78 -14.97 26.00
C GLU A 108 1.56 -14.16 26.48
N GLY A 109 0.40 -14.82 26.50
CA GLY A 109 -0.85 -14.28 27.03
C GLY A 109 -1.22 -12.89 26.50
N ALA A 110 -1.46 -11.94 27.41
CA ALA A 110 -1.90 -10.59 27.07
C ALA A 110 -0.87 -9.82 26.22
N LYS A 111 0.44 -10.00 26.46
CA LYS A 111 1.50 -9.31 25.71
C LYS A 111 1.51 -9.73 24.25
N LYS A 112 1.34 -11.03 23.97
CA LYS A 112 1.24 -11.55 22.60
C LYS A 112 0.07 -10.91 21.84
N ARG A 113 -1.07 -10.75 22.52
CA ARG A 113 -2.27 -10.11 21.95
C ARG A 113 -2.06 -8.62 21.65
N THR A 114 -1.27 -7.92 22.46
CA THR A 114 -0.85 -6.53 22.19
C THR A 114 -0.03 -6.47 20.91
N TRP A 115 0.96 -7.35 20.75
CA TRP A 115 1.80 -7.39 19.55
C TRP A 115 1.03 -7.76 18.28
N ASP A 116 0.01 -8.63 18.37
CA ASP A 116 -0.90 -8.86 17.25
C ASP A 116 -1.65 -7.58 16.84
N TRP A 117 -2.07 -6.74 17.82
CA TRP A 117 -2.81 -5.51 17.53
C TRP A 117 -1.90 -4.46 16.92
N THR A 118 -0.70 -4.28 17.48
CA THR A 118 0.28 -3.33 16.94
C THR A 118 0.75 -3.75 15.55
N LEU A 119 0.89 -5.05 15.28
CA LEU A 119 1.13 -5.57 13.93
C LEU A 119 0.01 -5.14 12.96
N ALA A 120 -1.24 -5.41 13.30
CA ALA A 120 -2.37 -5.04 12.44
C ALA A 120 -2.49 -3.53 12.22
N ILE A 121 -2.24 -2.73 13.27
CA ILE A 121 -2.29 -1.26 13.21
C ILE A 121 -1.13 -0.71 12.36
N GLY A 122 0.11 -1.15 12.59
CA GLY A 122 1.26 -0.76 11.77
C GLY A 122 1.04 -1.13 10.30
N SER A 123 0.49 -2.31 10.06
CA SER A 123 0.18 -2.78 8.71
C SER A 123 -0.97 -2.05 8.02
N PHE A 124 -1.81 -1.34 8.77
CA PHE A 124 -2.85 -0.45 8.23
C PHE A 124 -2.30 0.97 7.98
N ILE A 125 -1.58 1.53 8.96
CA ILE A 125 -1.09 2.91 8.94
C ILE A 125 -0.21 3.17 7.73
N VAL A 126 0.75 2.28 7.47
CA VAL A 126 1.75 2.49 6.41
C VAL A 126 1.10 2.65 5.02
N PRO A 127 0.34 1.67 4.49
CA PRO A 127 -0.30 1.83 3.18
C PRO A 127 -1.34 2.96 3.16
N PHE A 128 -2.05 3.23 4.25
CA PHE A 128 -3.03 4.32 4.31
C PHE A 128 -2.37 5.68 4.10
N PHE A 129 -1.28 5.96 4.83
CA PHE A 129 -0.57 7.23 4.71
C PHE A 129 0.25 7.35 3.43
N PHE A 130 0.74 6.25 2.86
CA PHE A 130 1.29 6.28 1.50
C PHE A 130 0.23 6.66 0.47
N GLY A 131 -1.01 6.16 0.60
CA GLY A 131 -2.10 6.51 -0.31
C GLY A 131 -2.48 8.00 -0.20
N ILE A 132 -2.52 8.53 1.02
CA ILE A 132 -2.68 9.99 1.25
C ILE A 132 -1.56 10.77 0.57
N LEU A 133 -0.30 10.36 0.77
CA LEU A 133 0.87 11.02 0.20
C LEU A 133 0.82 11.04 -1.33
N PHE A 134 0.55 9.90 -1.97
CA PHE A 134 0.52 9.84 -3.43
C PHE A 134 -0.63 10.64 -4.02
N ILE A 135 -1.82 10.59 -3.43
CA ILE A 135 -2.97 11.31 -3.99
C ILE A 135 -2.89 12.82 -3.76
N SER A 136 -2.41 13.28 -2.60
CA SER A 136 -2.14 14.71 -2.41
C SER A 136 -1.04 15.21 -3.37
N MET A 137 -0.01 14.41 -3.64
CA MET A 137 0.99 14.73 -4.66
C MET A 137 0.40 14.83 -6.07
N VAL A 138 -0.52 13.93 -6.44
CA VAL A 138 -1.25 13.95 -7.72
C VAL A 138 -2.18 15.17 -7.81
N GLN A 139 -2.82 15.56 -6.71
CA GLN A 139 -3.68 16.74 -6.64
C GLN A 139 -2.90 18.05 -6.82
N GLY A 140 -1.60 18.02 -6.49
CA GLY A 140 -0.72 19.18 -6.54
C GLY A 140 -0.61 19.85 -5.17
N MET A 141 0.61 20.22 -4.80
CA MET A 141 0.93 20.81 -3.50
C MET A 141 1.48 22.24 -3.66
N PRO A 142 1.25 23.14 -2.69
CA PRO A 142 1.76 24.51 -2.73
C PRO A 142 3.28 24.53 -2.49
N ILE A 143 4.04 24.39 -3.57
CA ILE A 143 5.52 24.42 -3.57
C ILE A 143 5.98 25.74 -4.20
N ASP A 144 6.86 26.46 -3.50
CA ASP A 144 7.44 27.70 -4.01
C ASP A 144 8.59 27.46 -5.02
N ALA A 145 9.10 28.54 -5.63
CA ALA A 145 10.18 28.46 -6.61
C ALA A 145 11.51 27.92 -6.04
N ASN A 146 11.68 27.93 -4.72
CA ASN A 146 12.85 27.37 -4.04
C ASN A 146 12.65 25.90 -3.64
N GLY A 147 11.49 25.31 -3.95
CA GLY A 147 11.15 23.93 -3.61
C GLY A 147 10.59 23.74 -2.20
N ASN A 148 10.30 24.83 -1.47
CA ASN A 148 9.71 24.70 -0.13
C ASN A 148 8.19 24.53 -0.24
N MET A 149 7.67 23.57 0.49
CA MET A 149 6.23 23.29 0.56
C MET A 149 5.60 24.09 1.70
N HIS A 150 4.60 24.91 1.37
CA HIS A 150 3.84 25.73 2.32
C HIS A 150 2.41 25.21 2.46
N ALA A 151 2.28 23.93 2.78
CA ALA A 151 0.99 23.25 2.83
C ALA A 151 0.36 23.29 4.23
N GLY A 152 -0.95 23.52 4.27
CA GLY A 152 -1.78 23.36 5.46
C GLY A 152 -2.34 21.94 5.59
N PHE A 153 -3.00 21.67 6.71
CA PHE A 153 -3.56 20.34 7.01
C PHE A 153 -4.47 19.78 5.91
N PHE A 154 -5.34 20.62 5.34
CA PHE A 154 -6.33 20.21 4.33
C PHE A 154 -5.74 20.02 2.93
N ASP A 155 -4.51 20.48 2.67
CA ASP A 155 -3.81 20.14 1.43
C ASP A 155 -3.43 18.65 1.44
N TYR A 156 -3.01 18.14 2.60
CA TYR A 156 -2.69 16.72 2.78
C TYR A 156 -3.93 15.86 3.01
N ILE A 157 -4.82 16.28 3.91
CA ILE A 157 -5.96 15.48 4.38
C ILE A 157 -7.25 16.10 3.85
N ASN A 158 -7.70 15.57 2.72
CA ASN A 158 -8.95 15.95 2.09
C ASN A 158 -9.67 14.69 1.58
N VAL A 159 -10.88 14.87 1.02
CA VAL A 159 -11.71 13.76 0.55
C VAL A 159 -10.96 12.91 -0.48
N PHE A 160 -10.20 13.53 -1.39
CA PHE A 160 -9.50 12.81 -2.43
C PHE A 160 -8.33 12.00 -1.87
N SER A 161 -7.49 12.62 -1.04
CA SER A 161 -6.35 11.92 -0.44
C SER A 161 -6.77 10.81 0.53
N VAL A 162 -7.86 10.99 1.27
CA VAL A 162 -8.42 9.93 2.14
C VAL A 162 -8.96 8.76 1.32
N VAL A 163 -9.65 9.02 0.21
CA VAL A 163 -10.06 7.96 -0.73
C VAL A 163 -8.83 7.22 -1.27
N GLY A 164 -7.77 7.94 -1.59
CA GLY A 164 -6.46 7.38 -1.95
C GLY A 164 -5.87 6.45 -0.90
N GLY A 165 -5.85 6.90 0.36
CA GLY A 165 -5.42 6.10 1.51
C GLY A 165 -6.23 4.82 1.66
N VAL A 166 -7.57 4.93 1.66
CA VAL A 166 -8.46 3.77 1.75
C VAL A 166 -8.27 2.82 0.57
N ALA A 167 -8.12 3.35 -0.64
CA ALA A 167 -7.92 2.55 -1.84
C ALA A 167 -6.60 1.76 -1.77
N LEU A 168 -5.49 2.39 -1.39
CA LEU A 168 -4.21 1.71 -1.27
C LEU A 168 -4.24 0.65 -0.16
N THR A 169 -4.83 0.97 1.00
CA THR A 169 -5.05 -0.01 2.07
C THR A 169 -5.88 -1.21 1.60
N LEU A 170 -6.97 -0.98 0.86
CA LEU A 170 -7.81 -2.05 0.34
C LEU A 170 -7.06 -2.92 -0.68
N LEU A 171 -6.27 -2.29 -1.55
CA LEU A 171 -5.45 -3.00 -2.55
C LEU A 171 -4.43 -3.92 -1.89
N VAL A 172 -3.66 -3.42 -0.91
CA VAL A 172 -2.67 -4.27 -0.20
C VAL A 172 -3.36 -5.32 0.67
N TYR A 173 -4.54 -5.03 1.23
CA TYR A 173 -5.32 -6.01 1.98
C TYR A 173 -5.83 -7.15 1.09
N LEU A 174 -6.36 -6.83 -0.09
CA LEU A 174 -6.73 -7.82 -1.11
C LEU A 174 -5.51 -8.65 -1.56
N HIS A 175 -4.37 -8.01 -1.77
CA HIS A 175 -3.11 -8.68 -2.11
C HIS A 175 -2.71 -9.70 -1.04
N GLY A 176 -2.77 -9.30 0.24
CA GLY A 176 -2.54 -10.21 1.36
C GLY A 176 -3.56 -11.34 1.45
N LEU A 177 -4.85 -11.10 1.19
CA LEU A 177 -5.87 -12.16 1.19
C LEU A 177 -5.63 -13.19 0.08
N ASN A 178 -5.26 -12.74 -1.13
CA ASN A 178 -4.90 -13.63 -2.24
C ASN A 178 -3.63 -14.43 -1.91
N TYR A 179 -2.63 -13.78 -1.30
CA TYR A 179 -1.44 -14.46 -0.81
C TYR A 179 -1.75 -15.51 0.27
N ILE A 180 -2.62 -15.19 1.24
CA ILE A 180 -3.07 -16.14 2.28
C ILE A 180 -3.75 -17.33 1.62
N ALA A 181 -4.67 -17.08 0.68
CA ALA A 181 -5.36 -18.15 -0.04
C ALA A 181 -4.37 -19.05 -0.81
N LEU A 182 -3.30 -18.49 -1.34
CA LEU A 182 -2.23 -19.22 -2.04
C LEU A 182 -1.30 -20.01 -1.08
N LYS A 183 -1.02 -19.48 0.11
CA LYS A 183 0.02 -20.01 1.02
C LYS A 183 -0.49 -20.83 2.20
N THR A 184 -1.80 -20.87 2.42
CA THR A 184 -2.40 -21.58 3.56
C THR A 184 -3.40 -22.64 3.13
N GLU A 185 -3.72 -23.53 4.06
CA GLU A 185 -4.75 -24.57 3.90
C GLU A 185 -5.80 -24.47 5.02
N GLY A 186 -6.93 -25.16 4.82
CA GLY A 186 -8.00 -25.24 5.80
C GLY A 186 -8.85 -23.98 5.90
N ALA A 187 -9.52 -23.80 7.04
CA ALA A 187 -10.56 -22.79 7.21
C ALA A 187 -10.10 -21.35 6.94
N ILE A 188 -8.83 -21.03 7.20
CA ILE A 188 -8.29 -19.68 6.97
C ILE A 188 -8.16 -19.34 5.49
N ARG A 189 -7.83 -20.34 4.65
CA ARG A 189 -7.77 -20.22 3.18
C ARG A 189 -9.16 -19.89 2.62
N ASP A 190 -10.18 -20.62 3.07
CA ASP A 190 -11.55 -20.44 2.59
C ASP A 190 -12.12 -19.10 3.03
N ARG A 191 -11.85 -18.67 4.28
CA ARG A 191 -12.24 -17.32 4.74
C ARG A 191 -11.53 -16.23 3.93
N ALA A 192 -10.24 -16.39 3.62
CA ALA A 192 -9.50 -15.41 2.84
C ALA A 192 -10.11 -15.22 1.44
N LYS A 193 -10.47 -16.33 0.76
CA LYS A 193 -11.19 -16.30 -0.52
C LYS A 193 -12.53 -15.59 -0.43
N ASN A 194 -13.35 -15.94 0.56
CA ASN A 194 -14.67 -15.35 0.73
C ASN A 194 -14.58 -13.84 0.99
N TYR A 195 -13.62 -13.41 1.81
CA TYR A 195 -13.36 -11.99 2.06
C TYR A 195 -12.89 -11.29 0.79
N ALA A 196 -11.95 -11.89 0.05
CA ALA A 196 -11.46 -11.31 -1.20
C ALA A 196 -12.58 -11.14 -2.22
N GLN A 197 -13.44 -12.15 -2.43
CA GLN A 197 -14.58 -12.08 -3.35
C GLN A 197 -15.52 -10.92 -3.02
N PHE A 198 -15.84 -10.71 -1.73
CA PHE A 198 -16.66 -9.58 -1.32
C PHE A 198 -15.94 -8.24 -1.52
N LEU A 199 -14.67 -8.16 -1.12
CA LEU A 199 -13.91 -6.91 -1.14
C LEU A 199 -13.56 -6.42 -2.55
N TYR A 200 -13.53 -7.29 -3.57
CA TYR A 200 -13.42 -6.85 -4.96
C TYR A 200 -14.62 -6.00 -5.40
N TRP A 201 -15.83 -6.28 -4.90
CA TRP A 201 -16.99 -5.42 -5.16
C TRP A 201 -16.84 -4.05 -4.51
N VAL A 202 -16.32 -4.01 -3.29
CA VAL A 202 -15.98 -2.75 -2.61
C VAL A 202 -14.91 -1.99 -3.40
N LEU A 203 -13.91 -2.69 -3.94
CA LEU A 203 -12.87 -2.10 -4.76
C LEU A 203 -13.45 -1.49 -6.05
N TYR A 204 -14.42 -2.11 -6.72
CA TYR A 204 -15.07 -1.50 -7.88
C TYR A 204 -15.79 -0.20 -7.55
N VAL A 205 -16.52 -0.16 -6.43
CA VAL A 205 -17.13 1.11 -5.96
C VAL A 205 -16.05 2.14 -5.69
N GLY A 206 -14.96 1.76 -5.03
CA GLY A 206 -13.80 2.61 -4.80
C GLY A 206 -13.17 3.15 -6.09
N LEU A 207 -13.02 2.32 -7.13
CA LEU A 207 -12.49 2.72 -8.43
C LEU A 207 -13.39 3.75 -9.12
N VAL A 208 -14.72 3.59 -9.04
CA VAL A 208 -15.66 4.59 -9.58
C VAL A 208 -15.54 5.90 -8.82
N VAL A 209 -15.53 5.87 -7.49
CA VAL A 209 -15.36 7.08 -6.65
C VAL A 209 -14.03 7.75 -6.95
N PHE A 210 -12.95 6.99 -7.06
CA PHE A 210 -11.63 7.50 -7.41
C PHE A 210 -11.61 8.16 -8.79
N ALA A 211 -12.18 7.53 -9.81
CA ALA A 211 -12.25 8.09 -11.16
C ALA A 211 -13.06 9.39 -11.21
N LEU A 212 -14.18 9.46 -10.47
CA LEU A 212 -14.96 10.69 -10.34
C LEU A 212 -14.15 11.79 -9.66
N LEU A 213 -13.49 11.49 -8.53
CA LEU A 213 -12.67 12.48 -7.84
C LEU A 213 -11.48 12.94 -8.70
N LEU A 214 -10.87 12.05 -9.48
CA LEU A 214 -9.82 12.41 -10.42
C LEU A 214 -10.33 13.42 -11.47
N ILE A 215 -11.55 13.24 -12.00
CA ILE A 215 -12.19 14.17 -12.95
C ILE A 215 -12.41 15.56 -12.32
N PHE A 216 -12.87 15.61 -11.07
CA PHE A 216 -13.30 16.86 -10.44
C PHE A 216 -12.19 17.59 -9.68
N GLN A 217 -11.19 16.88 -9.16
CA GLN A 217 -10.14 17.44 -8.31
C GLN A 217 -8.82 17.68 -9.06
N THR A 218 -8.70 17.21 -10.30
CA THR A 218 -7.48 17.38 -11.10
C THR A 218 -7.80 17.77 -12.54
N ASP A 219 -6.79 18.25 -13.26
CA ASP A 219 -6.86 18.54 -14.69
C ASP A 219 -6.24 17.45 -15.58
N PHE A 220 -5.86 16.30 -15.02
CA PHE A 220 -5.19 15.21 -15.74
C PHE A 220 -5.93 14.77 -17.00
N LEU A 221 -7.26 14.61 -16.95
CA LEU A 221 -8.04 14.23 -18.12
C LEU A 221 -8.11 15.32 -19.20
N LYS A 222 -7.87 16.58 -18.83
CA LYS A 222 -7.80 17.70 -19.78
C LYS A 222 -6.42 17.80 -20.41
N VAL A 223 -5.37 17.67 -19.62
CA VAL A 223 -3.97 17.84 -20.05
C VAL A 223 -3.39 16.59 -20.69
N HIS A 224 -3.75 15.41 -20.18
CA HIS A 224 -3.19 14.10 -20.54
C HIS A 224 -4.27 13.02 -20.77
N PRO A 225 -5.30 13.26 -21.60
CA PRO A 225 -6.47 12.39 -21.72
C PRO A 225 -6.11 10.93 -22.05
N ILE A 226 -5.20 10.72 -23.01
CA ILE A 226 -4.87 9.38 -23.51
C ILE A 226 -4.18 8.55 -22.44
N SER A 227 -3.14 9.08 -21.78
CA SER A 227 -2.40 8.33 -20.77
C SER A 227 -3.25 8.11 -19.51
N THR A 228 -4.03 9.10 -19.08
CA THR A 228 -4.94 8.94 -17.94
C THR A 228 -5.99 7.86 -18.20
N LEU A 229 -6.64 7.87 -19.37
CA LEU A 229 -7.61 6.83 -19.73
C LEU A 229 -6.96 5.46 -19.87
N ALA A 230 -5.77 5.37 -20.46
CA ALA A 230 -5.04 4.10 -20.58
C ALA A 230 -4.72 3.50 -19.20
N ILE A 231 -4.24 4.31 -18.26
CA ILE A 231 -3.94 3.86 -16.89
C ILE A 231 -5.22 3.39 -16.19
N LEU A 232 -6.32 4.14 -16.27
CA LEU A 232 -7.60 3.75 -15.66
C LEU A 232 -8.11 2.42 -16.25
N VAL A 233 -8.04 2.24 -17.57
CA VAL A 233 -8.42 1.00 -18.23
C VAL A 233 -7.55 -0.16 -17.75
N VAL A 234 -6.23 0.02 -17.67
CA VAL A 234 -5.32 -1.02 -17.16
C VAL A 234 -5.66 -1.40 -15.72
N ILE A 235 -5.90 -0.43 -14.83
CA ILE A 235 -6.30 -0.68 -13.44
C ILE A 235 -7.58 -1.51 -13.39
N VAL A 236 -8.61 -1.14 -14.16
CA VAL A 236 -9.89 -1.87 -14.19
C VAL A 236 -9.69 -3.28 -14.74
N LEU A 237 -8.94 -3.44 -15.84
CA LEU A 237 -8.67 -4.74 -16.45
C LEU A 237 -7.94 -5.68 -15.48
N LEU A 238 -6.87 -5.21 -14.83
CA LEU A 238 -6.13 -6.00 -13.84
C LEU A 238 -7.01 -6.37 -12.65
N THR A 239 -7.84 -5.44 -12.18
CA THR A 239 -8.80 -5.71 -11.09
C THR A 239 -9.82 -6.78 -11.47
N VAL A 240 -10.37 -6.71 -12.69
CA VAL A 240 -11.31 -7.73 -13.20
C VAL A 240 -10.62 -9.08 -13.36
N LEU A 241 -9.40 -9.13 -13.89
CA LEU A 241 -8.63 -10.36 -14.04
C LEU A 241 -8.34 -11.02 -12.69
N ALA A 242 -7.96 -10.22 -11.68
CA ALA A 242 -7.70 -10.72 -10.33
C ALA A 242 -8.99 -11.25 -9.68
N HIS A 243 -10.10 -10.50 -9.75
CA HIS A 243 -11.39 -10.92 -9.20
C HIS A 243 -11.92 -12.20 -9.86
N VAL A 244 -11.87 -12.29 -11.20
CA VAL A 244 -12.27 -13.51 -11.93
C VAL A 244 -11.38 -14.69 -11.54
N SER A 245 -10.10 -14.47 -11.30
CA SER A 245 -9.17 -15.50 -10.85
C SER A 245 -9.53 -16.00 -9.44
N VAL A 246 -9.89 -15.12 -8.51
CA VAL A 246 -10.40 -15.52 -7.18
C VAL A 246 -11.70 -16.31 -7.30
N PHE A 247 -12.65 -15.87 -8.13
CA PHE A 247 -13.91 -16.58 -8.34
C PHE A 247 -13.71 -17.99 -8.93
N LYS A 248 -12.74 -18.13 -9.84
CA LYS A 248 -12.36 -19.42 -10.45
C LYS A 248 -11.41 -20.26 -9.59
N GLY A 249 -11.04 -19.78 -8.40
CA GLY A 249 -10.08 -20.46 -7.52
C GLY A 249 -8.65 -20.56 -8.05
N LYS A 250 -8.26 -19.70 -9.01
CA LYS A 250 -6.92 -19.65 -9.60
C LYS A 250 -6.00 -18.75 -8.79
N GLU A 251 -5.54 -19.25 -7.65
CA GLU A 251 -4.81 -18.46 -6.64
C GLU A 251 -3.52 -17.81 -7.15
N ILE A 252 -2.74 -18.53 -7.96
CA ILE A 252 -1.50 -18.00 -8.57
C ILE A 252 -1.79 -16.81 -9.50
N ASN A 253 -2.95 -16.79 -10.16
CA ASN A 253 -3.31 -15.72 -11.08
C ASN A 253 -3.96 -14.53 -10.37
N SER A 254 -4.54 -14.74 -9.19
CA SER A 254 -5.12 -13.67 -8.38
C SER A 254 -4.08 -12.94 -7.53
N PHE A 255 -3.00 -13.63 -7.17
CA PHE A 255 -1.81 -13.03 -6.54
C PHE A 255 -0.97 -12.33 -7.62
#